data_AF-A0A843ITR7-F1
#
_entry.id   AF-A0A843ITR7-F1
#
_cell.length_a   1.000
_cell.length_b   1.000
_cell.length_c   1.000
_cell.angle_alpha   90.00
_cell.angle_beta   90.00
_cell.angle_gamma   90.00
#
_symmetry.space_group_name_H-M   'P 1'
#
loop_
_entity.id
_entity.type
_entity.pdbx_description
1 polymer ?
#
loop_
_entity_poly.entity_id
_entity_poly.type
_entity_poly.pdbx_seq_one_letter_code
_entity_poly.pdbx_strand_id
1 'polypeptide(L)'
;MLPKIQSDVYLEYKNKVLIIDTKYYSRTTQEYWGVNTVHSGNLYQIFTYVKNKESELKGKCYPISGMLLYAMANESIQPDNEYMMSGNKISVKSKVSWMIL
;
A
#
# COMPACT_ATOMS: atom_id res chain seq x y z
N MET A 1 -8.39 -0.20 23.80
CA MET A 1 -7.52 -1.25 23.21
C MET A 1 -6.99 -0.72 21.88
N LEU A 2 -5.71 -0.96 21.56
CA LEU A 2 -5.15 -0.58 20.26
C LEU A 2 -5.52 -1.64 19.20
N PRO A 3 -5.72 -1.27 17.93
CA PRO A 3 -5.96 -2.23 16.86
C PRO A 3 -4.79 -3.20 16.73
N LYS A 4 -5.07 -4.48 16.45
CA LYS A 4 -4.02 -5.42 16.06
C LYS A 4 -3.56 -5.05 14.66
N ILE A 5 -2.34 -4.54 14.55
CA ILE A 5 -1.72 -4.10 13.30
C ILE A 5 -1.19 -5.36 12.60
N GLN A 6 -1.97 -5.88 11.65
CA GLN A 6 -1.64 -7.08 10.89
C GLN A 6 -1.90 -6.78 9.41
N SER A 7 -0.86 -6.86 8.58
CA SER A 7 -0.97 -6.73 7.13
C SER A 7 -1.57 -8.00 6.50
N ASP A 8 -2.23 -7.85 5.36
CA ASP A 8 -2.76 -9.00 4.61
C ASP A 8 -1.65 -9.85 4.01
N VAL A 9 -0.62 -9.21 3.42
CA VAL A 9 0.52 -9.90 2.82
C VAL A 9 1.83 -9.22 3.22
N TYR A 10 2.82 -10.04 3.56
CA TYR A 10 4.18 -9.64 3.87
C TYR A 10 5.14 -10.40 2.97
N LEU A 11 5.92 -9.69 2.17
CA LEU A 11 6.97 -10.26 1.33
C LEU A 11 8.32 -9.70 1.76
N GLU A 12 9.31 -10.59 1.86
CA GLU A 12 10.70 -10.23 2.10
C GLU A 12 11.60 -10.96 1.12
N TYR A 13 12.50 -10.23 0.46
CA TYR A 13 13.48 -10.80 -0.46
C TYR A 13 14.74 -9.95 -0.51
N LYS A 14 15.91 -10.58 -0.32
CA LYS A 14 17.23 -9.92 -0.36
C LYS A 14 17.25 -8.59 0.41
N ASN A 15 16.76 -8.61 1.65
CA ASN A 15 16.68 -7.46 2.56
C ASN A 15 15.76 -6.33 2.07
N LYS A 16 14.83 -6.61 1.17
CA LYS A 16 13.74 -5.69 0.80
C LYS A 16 12.44 -6.22 1.38
N VAL A 17 11.60 -5.32 1.86
CA VAL A 17 10.29 -5.63 2.42
C VAL A 17 9.21 -4.95 1.58
N LEU A 18 8.19 -5.71 1.24
CA LEU A 18 6.94 -5.21 0.69
C LEU A 18 5.79 -5.65 1.60
N ILE A 19 5.04 -4.66 2.10
CA ILE A 19 3.81 -4.88 2.84
C ILE A 19 2.64 -4.58 1.89
N ILE A 20 1.67 -5.47 1.81
CA ILE A 20 0.47 -5.29 0.98
C ILE A 20 -0.77 -5.32 1.86
N ASP A 21 -1.63 -4.33 1.68
CA ASP A 21 -2.98 -4.29 2.23
C ASP A 21 -3.95 -4.35 1.04
N THR A 22 -4.86 -5.33 1.08
CA THR A 22 -5.78 -5.62 0.00
C THR A 22 -7.16 -5.09 0.36
N LYS A 23 -7.82 -4.49 -0.62
CA LYS A 23 -9.17 -3.96 -0.42
C LYS A 23 -10.07 -4.34 -1.59
N TYR A 24 -11.29 -4.73 -1.28
CA TYR A 24 -12.34 -4.98 -2.26
C TYR A 24 -13.38 -3.87 -2.14
N TYR A 25 -13.55 -3.10 -3.21
CA TYR A 25 -14.61 -2.09 -3.31
C TYR A 25 -15.36 -2.24 -4.62
N SER A 26 -16.67 -1.95 -4.60
CA SER A 26 -17.48 -1.85 -5.81
C SER A 26 -17.13 -0.63 -6.67
N ARG A 27 -16.48 0.39 -6.08
CA ARG A 27 -15.85 1.54 -6.75
C ARG A 27 -14.52 1.86 -6.10
N THR A 28 -13.43 1.97 -6.85
CA THR A 28 -12.08 2.08 -6.28
C THR A 28 -11.63 3.49 -5.92
N THR A 29 -12.38 4.49 -6.38
CA THR A 29 -12.06 5.90 -6.23
C THR A 29 -13.29 6.64 -5.70
N GLN A 30 -13.07 7.60 -4.81
CA GLN A 30 -14.11 8.56 -4.47
C GLN A 30 -14.01 9.73 -5.45
N GLU A 31 -15.14 10.06 -6.06
CA GLU A 31 -15.29 11.25 -6.89
C GLU A 31 -15.41 12.47 -5.96
N TYR A 32 -14.29 13.14 -5.70
CA TYR A 32 -14.28 14.41 -4.99
C TYR A 32 -13.90 15.47 -6.04
N TRP A 33 -14.86 16.31 -6.43
CA TRP A 33 -14.67 17.41 -7.40
C TRP A 33 -14.11 16.96 -8.76
N GLY A 34 -14.54 15.81 -9.28
CA GLY A 34 -14.10 15.30 -10.60
C GLY A 34 -12.71 14.66 -10.61
N VAL A 35 -12.07 14.49 -9.44
CA VAL A 35 -10.81 13.76 -9.30
C VAL A 35 -11.05 12.45 -8.55
N ASN A 36 -10.65 11.36 -9.20
CA ASN A 36 -10.64 10.03 -8.62
C ASN A 36 -9.53 9.91 -7.56
N THR A 37 -9.88 10.07 -6.28
CA THR A 37 -8.91 10.00 -5.18
C THR A 37 -8.97 8.64 -4.47
N VAL A 38 -7.79 8.14 -4.09
CA VAL A 38 -7.65 6.93 -3.27
C VAL A 38 -8.25 7.18 -1.89
N HIS A 39 -8.89 6.18 -1.29
CA HIS A 39 -9.41 6.28 0.08
C HIS A 39 -8.27 6.58 1.07
N SER A 40 -8.21 7.80 1.58
CA SER A 40 -7.15 8.29 2.46
C SER A 40 -6.97 7.42 3.71
N GLY A 41 -8.05 6.84 4.24
CA GLY A 41 -7.98 5.89 5.36
C GLY A 41 -7.12 4.66 5.08
N ASN A 42 -7.23 4.08 3.88
CA ASN A 42 -6.41 2.92 3.48
C ASN A 42 -4.95 3.34 3.30
N LEU A 43 -4.71 4.53 2.73
CA LEU A 43 -3.38 5.08 2.54
C LEU A 43 -2.66 5.29 3.88
N TYR A 44 -3.35 5.84 4.88
CA TYR A 44 -2.78 6.01 6.22
C TYR A 44 -2.58 4.69 6.97
N GLN A 45 -3.43 3.69 6.70
CA GLN A 45 -3.25 2.34 7.26
C GLN A 45 -1.97 1.69 6.74
N ILE A 46 -1.77 1.63 5.41
CA ILE A 46 -0.55 1.04 4.85
C ILE A 46 0.70 1.83 5.25
N PHE A 47 0.60 3.16 5.34
CA PHE A 47 1.68 4.01 5.83
C PHE A 47 2.08 3.65 7.27
N THR A 48 1.09 3.41 8.14
CA THR A 48 1.33 3.00 9.52
C THR A 48 2.05 1.65 9.59
N TYR A 49 1.68 0.69 8.73
CA TYR A 49 2.36 -0.61 8.66
C TYR A 49 3.83 -0.46 8.26
N VAL A 50 4.09 0.33 7.21
CA VAL A 50 5.45 0.61 6.72
C VAL A 50 6.30 1.28 7.81
N LYS A 51 5.77 2.30 8.49
CA LYS A 51 6.50 3.01 9.54
C LYS A 51 6.79 2.17 10.78
N ASN A 52 5.84 1.32 11.19
CA ASN A 52 6.09 0.42 12.30
C ASN A 52 7.18 -0.61 11.96
N LYS A 53 7.20 -1.14 10.73
CA LYS A 53 8.25 -2.07 10.30
C LYS A 53 9.60 -1.37 10.14
N GLU A 54 9.64 -0.13 9.68
CA GLU A 54 10.86 0.69 9.63
C GLU A 54 11.44 0.91 11.02
N SER A 55 10.58 1.21 12.00
CA SER A 55 10.99 1.34 13.40
C SER A 55 11.52 0.02 13.97
N GLU A 56 10.86 -1.10 13.68
CA GLU A 56 11.28 -2.45 14.09
C GLU A 56 12.66 -2.84 13.53
N LEU A 57 12.96 -2.43 12.29
CA LEU A 57 14.22 -2.74 11.59
C LEU A 57 15.27 -1.63 11.71
N LYS A 58 15.06 -0.66 12.61
CA LYS A 58 15.95 0.50 12.78
C LYS A 58 17.42 0.08 12.91
N GLY A 59 18.28 0.68 12.10
CA GLY A 59 19.71 0.35 12.02
C GLY A 59 20.07 -0.72 10.98
N LYS A 60 19.08 -1.38 10.36
CA LYS A 60 19.29 -2.24 9.20
C LYS A 60 18.95 -1.48 7.91
N CYS A 61 19.76 -1.63 6.87
CA CYS A 61 19.50 -1.00 5.57
C CYS A 61 18.54 -1.87 4.76
N TYR A 62 17.24 -1.80 5.08
CA TYR A 62 16.19 -2.55 4.39
C TYR A 62 15.27 -1.55 3.67
N PRO A 63 15.19 -1.58 2.33
CA PRO A 63 14.15 -0.85 1.62
C PRO A 63 12.79 -1.44 2.01
N ILE A 64 11.95 -0.63 2.67
CA ILE A 64 10.59 -1.01 3.06
C ILE A 64 9.61 -0.22 2.21
N SER A 65 8.69 -0.93 1.58
CA SER A 65 7.66 -0.35 0.71
C SER A 65 6.27 -0.89 1.06
N GLY A 66 5.25 -0.09 0.77
CA GLY A 66 3.85 -0.44 0.92
C GLY A 66 3.13 -0.55 -0.42
N MET A 67 2.11 -1.39 -0.47
CA MET A 67 1.19 -1.46 -1.61
C MET A 67 -0.25 -1.55 -1.11
N LEU A 68 -1.12 -0.69 -1.64
CA LEU A 68 -2.56 -0.91 -1.63
C LEU A 68 -2.91 -1.64 -2.92
N LEU A 69 -3.48 -2.83 -2.77
CA LEU A 69 -3.95 -3.63 -3.88
C LEU A 69 -5.47 -3.67 -3.90
N TYR A 70 -6.06 -3.01 -4.88
CA TYR A 70 -7.51 -2.98 -5.08
C TYR A 70 -7.94 -4.09 -6.03
N ALA A 71 -8.76 -5.02 -5.55
CA ALA A 71 -9.43 -5.98 -6.42
C ALA A 71 -10.59 -5.28 -7.13
N MET A 72 -10.57 -5.24 -8.47
CA MET A 72 -11.57 -4.54 -9.28
C MET A 72 -12.36 -5.51 -10.15
N ALA A 73 -13.68 -5.34 -10.19
CA ALA A 73 -14.54 -6.13 -11.05
C ALA A 73 -14.57 -5.60 -12.49
N ASN A 74 -14.84 -4.30 -12.73
CA ASN A 74 -15.06 -3.74 -14.08
C ASN A 74 -14.99 -2.19 -14.14
N GLU A 75 -13.88 -1.54 -13.74
CA GLU A 75 -13.70 -0.09 -13.90
C GLU A 75 -12.67 0.24 -14.99
N SER A 76 -12.96 1.25 -15.82
CA SER A 76 -12.11 1.74 -16.92
C SER A 76 -10.89 2.51 -16.43
N ILE A 77 -11.00 3.15 -15.26
CA ILE A 77 -9.92 3.90 -14.62
C ILE A 77 -9.36 3.05 -13.49
N GLN A 78 -8.08 2.71 -13.59
CA GLN A 78 -7.38 1.86 -12.64
C GLN A 78 -6.39 2.73 -11.87
N PRO A 79 -6.33 2.66 -10.53
CA PRO A 79 -5.29 3.37 -9.79
C PRO A 79 -3.93 2.73 -10.10
N ASP A 80 -3.02 3.56 -10.59
CA ASP A 80 -1.62 3.22 -10.82
C ASP A 80 -0.74 4.38 -10.38
N ASN A 81 -0.66 4.58 -9.06
CA ASN A 81 0.04 5.71 -8.46
C ASN A 81 1.16 5.23 -7.55
N GLU A 82 2.23 6.00 -7.48
CA GLU A 82 3.31 5.83 -6.52
C GLU A 82 3.53 7.13 -5.75
N TYR A 83 3.73 6.99 -4.44
CA TYR A 83 3.96 8.08 -3.51
C TYR A 83 5.24 7.81 -2.73
N MET A 84 6.03 8.87 -2.48
CA MET A 84 7.11 8.83 -1.50
C MET A 84 6.61 9.46 -0.20
N MET A 85 6.39 8.62 0.81
CA MET A 85 5.85 9.05 2.11
C MET A 85 6.91 8.87 3.18
N SER A 86 7.46 9.99 3.65
CA SER A 86 8.48 10.02 4.72
C SER A 86 9.68 9.09 4.46
N GLY A 87 10.12 8.98 3.19
CA GLY A 87 11.27 8.17 2.79
C GLY A 87 10.95 6.75 2.31
N ASN A 88 9.70 6.29 2.44
CA ASN A 88 9.28 4.97 1.96
C ASN A 88 8.38 5.09 0.72
N LYS A 89 8.48 4.11 -0.18
CA LYS A 89 7.59 4.04 -1.35
C LYS A 89 6.26 3.41 -0.96
N ILE A 90 5.15 4.06 -1.31
CA ILE A 90 3.81 3.49 -1.21
C ILE A 90 3.18 3.50 -2.61
N SER A 91 2.75 2.33 -3.06
CA SER A 91 2.13 2.16 -4.37
C SER A 91 0.64 1.83 -4.22
N VAL A 92 -0.16 2.26 -5.18
CA VAL A 92 -1.58 1.91 -5.27
C VAL A 92 -1.79 1.28 -6.63
N LYS A 93 -2.20 0.01 -6.63
CA LYS A 93 -2.33 -0.81 -7.84
C LYS A 93 -3.66 -1.55 -7.82
N SER A 94 -4.12 -1.92 -9.01
CA SER A 94 -5.25 -2.84 -9.17
C SER A 94 -4.85 -4.20 -9.77
N LYS A 95 -3.57 -4.34 -10.14
CA LYS A 95 -2.97 -5.56 -10.68
C LYS A 95 -1.59 -5.76 -10.08
N VAL A 96 -1.28 -7.02 -9.78
CA VAL A 96 0.05 -7.45 -9.34
C VAL A 96 0.86 -7.78 -10.59
N SER A 97 1.94 -7.03 -10.84
CA SER A 97 2.93 -7.38 -11.89
C SER A 97 3.98 -8.31 -11.29
N TRP A 98 4.61 -9.19 -12.08
CA TRP A 98 5.61 -10.13 -11.57
C TRP A 98 6.94 -9.48 -11.10
N MET A 99 7.08 -8.15 -11.19
CA MET A 99 8.32 -7.42 -10.90
C MET A 99 8.29 -6.63 -9.56
N ILE A 100 7.75 -7.19 -8.47
CA ILE A 100 7.53 -6.43 -7.21
C ILE A 100 8.66 -6.55 -6.17
N LEU A 101 9.75 -7.27 -6.46
CA LEU A 101 10.88 -7.48 -5.53
C LEU A 101 12.24 -7.24 -6.20
#